data_AF-G2J3Z8-F1
#
_entry.id   AF-G2J3Z8-F1
#
_cell.length_a   1.000
_cell.length_b   1.000
_cell.length_c   1.000
_cell.angle_alpha   90.00
_cell.angle_beta   90.00
_cell.angle_gamma   90.00
#
_symmetry.space_group_name_H-M   'P 1'
#
loop_
_entity.id
_entity.type
_entity.pdbx_description
1 polymer ?
#
loop_
_entity_poly.entity_id
_entity_poly.type
_entity_poly.pdbx_seq_one_letter_code
_entity_poly.pdbx_strand_id
1 'polypeptide(L)'
;MWKVIKHFFVLTLFAVLPFHAYADDKATINALEKKDFKFLNNYLNEIQTKFEAGKVTEIELRNAFRPFYKLNQAQENALREWVAAYPKSYASRLALGIFIKKKAWEIRGDKYISKTPQKNIDEMEKLFTQSRAELISSLYLTKKPYLSVFHLLDIAKGRGDDEDAQKLHLEANKMLPNNRLVRARYFATLEPRWGGSYKLMEEYINSAKKEGVDQIGIWQLEAIKFNDQGLTAWENKNYVAAHSDFLAALNRAKRIGGTFREDYLHQAEEFVCKLSHQPEYCK
;
A
#
# COMPACT_ATOMS: atom_id res chain seq x y z
N MET A 1 -41.84 15.38 52.54
CA MET A 1 -41.45 15.62 51.14
C MET A 1 -40.00 15.18 50.95
N TRP A 2 -39.74 14.00 50.37
CA TRP A 2 -38.63 13.72 49.44
C TRP A 2 -38.73 12.27 48.95
N LYS A 3 -38.99 12.06 47.65
CA LYS A 3 -38.83 10.76 46.98
C LYS A 3 -37.38 10.67 46.49
N VAL A 4 -36.67 9.61 46.84
CA VAL A 4 -35.35 9.29 46.25
C VAL A 4 -35.55 8.28 45.13
N ILE A 5 -35.32 8.72 43.89
CA ILE A 5 -35.35 7.90 42.67
C ILE A 5 -33.96 7.27 42.51
N LYS A 6 -33.84 5.94 42.66
CA LYS A 6 -32.63 5.20 42.28
C LYS A 6 -32.58 5.06 40.77
N HIS A 7 -31.67 5.79 40.10
CA HIS A 7 -31.32 5.53 38.71
C HIS A 7 -30.35 4.34 38.63
N PHE A 8 -30.77 3.27 37.94
CA PHE A 8 -29.89 2.20 37.50
C PHE A 8 -29.10 2.69 36.28
N PHE A 9 -27.79 2.92 36.45
CA PHE A 9 -26.87 3.10 35.33
C PHE A 9 -26.42 1.72 34.85
N VAL A 10 -26.90 1.28 33.68
CA VAL A 10 -26.35 0.13 32.97
C VAL A 10 -25.12 0.62 32.20
N LEU A 11 -23.93 0.31 32.73
CA LEU A 11 -22.67 0.53 32.02
C LEU A 11 -22.48 -0.61 31.00
N THR A 12 -22.82 -0.36 29.74
CA THR A 12 -22.44 -1.25 28.64
C THR A 12 -20.97 -1.04 28.32
N LEU A 13 -20.12 -1.95 28.78
CA LEU A 13 -18.71 -2.01 28.39
C LEU A 13 -18.64 -2.40 26.90
N PHE A 14 -18.43 -1.42 26.02
CA PHE A 14 -17.92 -1.70 24.68
C PHE A 14 -16.45 -2.10 24.80
N ALA A 15 -16.17 -3.40 24.73
CA ALA A 15 -14.82 -3.88 24.51
C ALA A 15 -14.38 -3.46 23.10
N VAL A 16 -13.77 -2.28 23.00
CA VAL A 16 -13.01 -1.87 21.82
C VAL A 16 -11.76 -2.72 21.82
N LEU A 17 -11.76 -3.83 21.07
CA LEU A 17 -10.54 -4.57 20.82
C LEU A 17 -9.56 -3.62 20.08
N PRO A 18 -8.33 -3.45 20.59
CA PRO A 18 -7.35 -2.61 19.91
C PRO A 18 -6.94 -3.28 18.60
N PHE A 19 -7.39 -2.73 17.48
CA PHE A 19 -6.89 -3.02 16.13
C PHE A 19 -5.47 -2.45 15.97
N HIS A 20 -4.48 -3.02 16.67
CA HIS A 20 -3.09 -2.60 16.56
C HIS A 20 -2.14 -3.80 16.57
N ALA A 21 -1.98 -4.44 15.40
CA ALA A 21 -0.75 -5.15 14.99
C ALA A 21 -0.89 -5.63 13.54
N TYR A 22 -0.37 -4.86 12.58
CA TYR A 22 -0.72 -5.01 11.16
C TYR A 22 0.43 -5.48 10.25
N ALA A 23 1.63 -5.68 10.79
CA ALA A 23 2.78 -6.19 10.03
C ALA A 23 3.01 -7.71 10.22
N ASP A 24 2.31 -8.33 11.16
CA ASP A 24 2.51 -9.73 11.56
C ASP A 24 1.15 -10.34 11.94
N ASP A 25 0.17 -10.28 11.01
CA ASP A 25 -1.12 -10.94 11.21
C ASP A 25 -0.93 -12.47 11.15
N LYS A 26 -0.43 -13.01 12.26
CA LYS A 26 -0.21 -14.42 12.49
C LYS A 26 -1.49 -15.21 12.26
N ALA A 27 -2.67 -14.63 12.47
CA ALA A 27 -3.93 -15.33 12.24
C ALA A 27 -4.13 -15.63 10.75
N THR A 28 -3.85 -14.67 9.87
CA THR A 28 -3.92 -14.85 8.40
C THR A 28 -2.98 -15.96 7.92
N ILE A 29 -1.70 -15.92 8.31
CA ILE A 29 -0.72 -16.94 7.88
C ILE A 29 -1.01 -18.31 8.51
N ASN A 30 -1.32 -18.36 9.80
CA ASN A 30 -1.64 -19.62 10.47
C ASN A 30 -2.87 -20.29 9.85
N ALA A 31 -3.90 -19.53 9.47
CA ALA A 31 -5.08 -20.08 8.82
C ALA A 31 -4.77 -20.61 7.43
N LEU A 32 -3.91 -19.91 6.67
CA LEU A 32 -3.43 -20.37 5.37
C LEU A 32 -2.66 -21.70 5.48
N GLU A 33 -1.71 -21.78 6.42
CA GLU A 33 -0.87 -22.96 6.66
C GLU A 33 -1.67 -24.17 7.15
N LYS A 34 -2.67 -23.93 8.01
CA LYS A 34 -3.60 -24.98 8.49
C LYS A 34 -4.69 -25.32 7.48
N LYS A 35 -4.72 -24.66 6.32
CA LYS A 35 -5.77 -24.77 5.30
C LYS A 35 -7.18 -24.51 5.86
N ASP A 36 -7.29 -23.67 6.90
CA ASP A 36 -8.57 -23.17 7.40
C ASP A 36 -9.08 -22.05 6.49
N PHE A 37 -9.38 -22.45 5.26
CA PHE A 37 -9.82 -21.55 4.20
C PHE A 37 -11.17 -20.91 4.53
N LYS A 38 -12.01 -21.58 5.34
CA LYS A 38 -13.30 -21.02 5.76
C LYS A 38 -13.09 -19.83 6.69
N PHE A 39 -12.25 -19.97 7.72
CA PHE A 39 -11.91 -18.86 8.60
C PHE A 39 -11.25 -17.72 7.82
N LEU A 40 -10.21 -18.04 7.06
CA LEU A 40 -9.45 -17.05 6.29
C LEU A 40 -10.34 -16.26 5.33
N ASN A 41 -11.23 -16.96 4.62
CA ASN A 41 -12.18 -16.36 3.70
C ASN A 41 -13.14 -15.41 4.41
N ASN A 42 -13.72 -15.84 5.54
CA ASN A 42 -14.69 -15.02 6.27
C ASN A 42 -14.02 -13.78 6.87
N TYR A 43 -12.87 -13.97 7.50
CA TYR A 43 -12.12 -12.89 8.16
C TYR A 43 -11.74 -11.76 7.19
N LEU A 44 -11.13 -12.09 6.05
CA LEU A 44 -10.68 -11.07 5.10
C LEU A 44 -11.84 -10.41 4.33
N ASN A 45 -12.91 -11.15 3.99
CA ASN A 45 -14.10 -10.54 3.39
C ASN A 45 -14.87 -9.67 4.39
N GLU A 46 -14.83 -9.98 5.69
CA GLU A 46 -15.40 -9.11 6.73
C GLU A 46 -14.65 -7.78 6.80
N ILE A 47 -13.32 -7.79 6.73
CA ILE A 47 -12.50 -6.56 6.69
C ILE A 47 -12.84 -5.73 5.44
N GLN A 48 -12.96 -6.37 4.27
CA GLN A 48 -13.41 -5.70 3.04
C GLN A 48 -14.80 -5.07 3.24
N THR A 49 -15.75 -5.81 3.81
CA THR A 49 -17.11 -5.30 4.07
C THR A 49 -17.10 -4.11 5.05
N LYS A 50 -16.24 -4.15 6.07
CA LYS A 50 -16.04 -3.03 7.00
C LYS A 50 -15.44 -1.80 6.30
N PHE A 51 -14.50 -1.99 5.37
CA PHE A 51 -13.98 -0.92 4.54
C PHE A 51 -15.07 -0.31 3.65
N GLU A 52 -15.91 -1.13 3.03
CA GLU A 52 -17.07 -0.68 2.26
C GLU A 52 -18.03 0.17 3.08
N ALA A 53 -18.22 -0.18 4.35
CA ALA A 53 -19.03 0.54 5.31
C ALA A 53 -18.32 1.74 5.97
N GLY A 54 -17.06 2.05 5.59
CA GLY A 54 -16.27 3.14 6.16
C GLY A 54 -15.81 2.92 7.61
N LYS A 55 -15.88 1.68 8.11
CA LYS A 55 -15.47 1.29 9.47
C LYS A 55 -13.99 0.90 9.56
N VAL A 56 -13.34 0.69 8.42
CA VAL A 56 -11.93 0.34 8.28
C VAL A 56 -11.35 1.28 7.22
N THR A 57 -10.17 1.81 7.50
CA THR A 57 -9.42 2.69 6.59
C THR A 57 -8.77 1.88 5.46
N GLU A 58 -8.40 2.55 4.37
CA GLU A 58 -7.63 1.92 3.29
C GLU A 58 -6.28 1.34 3.76
N ILE A 59 -5.68 1.94 4.80
CA ILE A 59 -4.41 1.50 5.38
C ILE A 59 -4.59 0.19 6.15
N GLU A 60 -5.61 0.12 7.00
CA GLU A 60 -5.98 -1.10 7.73
C GLU A 60 -6.39 -2.23 6.77
N LEU A 61 -7.16 -1.92 5.72
CA LEU A 61 -7.51 -2.88 4.67
C LEU A 61 -6.25 -3.43 3.98
N ARG A 62 -5.37 -2.54 3.46
CA ARG A 62 -4.10 -2.94 2.84
C ARG A 62 -3.27 -3.80 3.79
N ASN A 63 -3.21 -3.41 5.06
CA ASN A 63 -2.40 -4.11 6.05
C ASN A 63 -2.90 -5.53 6.34
N ALA A 64 -4.22 -5.77 6.34
CA ALA A 64 -4.78 -7.12 6.47
C ALA A 64 -4.32 -8.07 5.35
N PHE A 65 -3.96 -7.54 4.18
CA PHE A 65 -3.46 -8.32 3.04
C PHE A 65 -1.93 -8.31 2.88
N ARG A 66 -1.18 -7.59 3.73
CA ARG A 66 0.30 -7.59 3.72
C ARG A 66 0.93 -8.98 3.89
N PRO A 67 0.35 -9.92 4.67
CA PRO A 67 0.96 -11.25 4.79
C PRO A 67 1.15 -11.97 3.45
N PHE A 68 0.35 -11.66 2.43
CA PHE A 68 0.49 -12.23 1.09
C PHE A 68 1.60 -11.59 0.24
N TYR A 69 2.32 -10.59 0.76
CA TYR A 69 3.38 -9.93 -0.01
C TYR A 69 4.59 -10.83 -0.21
N LYS A 70 4.79 -11.79 0.69
CA LYS A 70 5.89 -12.74 0.66
C LYS A 70 5.44 -14.03 1.31
N LEU A 71 5.41 -15.09 0.52
CA LEU A 71 5.05 -16.43 0.96
C LEU A 71 6.16 -17.40 0.59
N ASN A 72 6.37 -18.43 1.40
CA ASN A 72 7.19 -19.57 1.02
C ASN A 72 6.42 -20.49 0.04
N GLN A 73 7.10 -21.50 -0.52
CA GLN A 73 6.49 -22.38 -1.52
C GLN A 73 5.27 -23.15 -0.99
N ALA A 74 5.29 -23.61 0.26
CA ALA A 74 4.16 -24.33 0.85
C ALA A 74 2.94 -23.41 1.03
N GLN A 75 3.15 -22.18 1.48
CA GLN A 75 2.13 -21.16 1.60
C GLN A 75 1.57 -20.72 0.24
N GLU A 76 2.41 -20.60 -0.81
CA GLU A 76 1.95 -20.34 -2.18
C GLU A 76 0.99 -21.46 -2.64
N ASN A 77 1.35 -22.72 -2.40
CA ASN A 77 0.49 -23.86 -2.76
C ASN A 77 -0.84 -23.80 -2.01
N ALA A 78 -0.82 -23.54 -0.69
CA ALA A 78 -2.03 -23.37 0.10
C ALA A 78 -2.90 -22.19 -0.37
N LEU A 79 -2.30 -21.08 -0.81
CA LEU A 79 -3.02 -19.93 -1.37
C LEU A 79 -3.75 -20.30 -2.67
N ARG A 80 -3.12 -21.10 -3.53
CA ARG A 80 -3.76 -21.59 -4.77
C ARG A 80 -4.91 -22.56 -4.47
N GLU A 81 -4.73 -23.44 -3.49
CA GLU A 81 -5.80 -24.32 -3.01
C GLU A 81 -6.98 -23.52 -2.42
N TRP A 82 -6.70 -22.44 -1.68
CA TRP A 82 -7.74 -21.54 -1.17
C TRP A 82 -8.56 -20.91 -2.31
N VAL A 83 -7.91 -20.40 -3.35
CA VAL A 83 -8.59 -19.85 -4.54
C VAL A 83 -9.44 -20.91 -5.23
N ALA A 84 -8.95 -22.15 -5.34
CA ALA A 84 -9.71 -23.25 -5.93
C ALA A 84 -10.95 -23.61 -5.11
N ALA A 85 -10.85 -23.59 -3.77
CA ALA A 85 -11.97 -23.85 -2.86
C ALA A 85 -13.00 -22.71 -2.82
N TYR A 86 -12.56 -21.46 -3.02
CA TYR A 86 -13.39 -20.25 -2.97
C TYR A 86 -13.22 -19.39 -4.23
N PRO A 87 -13.63 -19.87 -5.42
CA PRO A 87 -13.32 -19.21 -6.69
C PRO A 87 -14.05 -17.88 -6.90
N LYS A 88 -15.13 -17.64 -6.13
CA LYS A 88 -15.97 -16.43 -6.13
C LYS A 88 -15.71 -15.52 -4.92
N SER A 89 -14.64 -15.76 -4.17
CA SER A 89 -14.26 -14.88 -3.05
C SER A 89 -13.40 -13.73 -3.53
N TYR A 90 -13.78 -12.51 -3.16
CA TYR A 90 -12.97 -11.32 -3.38
C TYR A 90 -11.58 -11.49 -2.74
N ALA A 91 -11.56 -11.88 -1.46
CA ALA A 91 -10.33 -11.99 -0.68
C ALA A 91 -9.33 -13.01 -1.26
N SER A 92 -9.79 -14.17 -1.73
CA SER A 92 -8.89 -15.20 -2.28
C SER A 92 -8.22 -14.74 -3.58
N ARG A 93 -9.01 -14.17 -4.50
CA ARG A 93 -8.54 -13.63 -5.78
C ARG A 93 -7.59 -12.46 -5.58
N LEU A 94 -7.94 -11.54 -4.69
CA LEU A 94 -7.08 -10.41 -4.34
C LEU A 94 -5.75 -10.91 -3.76
N ALA A 95 -5.77 -11.82 -2.78
CA ALA A 95 -4.57 -12.34 -2.13
C ALA A 95 -3.60 -13.01 -3.13
N LEU A 96 -4.12 -13.84 -4.06
CA LEU A 96 -3.30 -14.45 -5.10
C LEU A 96 -2.74 -13.41 -6.07
N GLY A 97 -3.55 -12.45 -6.51
CA GLY A 97 -3.09 -11.34 -7.34
C GLY A 97 -1.95 -10.56 -6.68
N ILE A 98 -2.09 -10.24 -5.40
CA ILE A 98 -1.07 -9.55 -4.60
C ILE A 98 0.25 -10.32 -4.59
N PHE A 99 0.20 -11.60 -4.23
CA PHE A 99 1.39 -12.45 -4.12
C PHE A 99 2.13 -12.53 -5.46
N ILE A 100 1.43 -12.84 -6.54
CA ILE A 100 2.02 -12.97 -7.88
C ILE A 100 2.66 -11.63 -8.32
N LYS A 101 1.97 -10.50 -8.09
CA LYS A 101 2.50 -9.17 -8.40
C LYS A 101 3.80 -8.90 -7.63
N LYS A 102 3.83 -9.25 -6.34
CA LYS A 102 5.02 -9.03 -5.50
C LYS A 102 6.20 -9.87 -5.97
N LYS A 103 5.96 -11.13 -6.34
CA LYS A 103 6.95 -12.00 -6.98
C LYS A 103 7.48 -11.39 -8.30
N ALA A 104 6.61 -10.78 -9.11
CA ALA A 104 7.01 -10.09 -10.35
C ALA A 104 8.00 -8.94 -10.08
N TRP A 105 7.70 -8.09 -9.10
CA TRP A 105 8.60 -7.01 -8.68
C TRP A 105 9.94 -7.52 -8.13
N GLU A 106 9.92 -8.60 -7.35
CA GLU A 106 11.14 -9.23 -6.82
C GLU A 106 12.04 -9.76 -7.96
N ILE A 107 11.45 -10.37 -9.00
CA ILE A 107 12.19 -10.85 -10.16
C ILE A 107 12.82 -9.70 -10.96
N ARG A 108 12.08 -8.61 -11.17
CA ARG A 108 12.61 -7.39 -11.82
C ARG A 108 13.78 -6.82 -11.01
N GLY A 109 13.64 -6.77 -9.70
CA GLY A 109 14.54 -6.07 -8.79
C GLY A 109 14.35 -4.55 -8.84
N ASP A 110 15.28 -3.84 -8.21
CA ASP A 110 15.27 -2.39 -7.96
C ASP A 110 16.13 -1.59 -8.94
N LYS A 111 16.90 -2.26 -9.80
CA LYS A 111 17.76 -1.61 -10.79
C LYS A 111 16.95 -0.80 -11.82
N TYR A 112 17.62 0.18 -12.42
CA TYR A 112 17.15 0.87 -13.62
C TYR A 112 16.86 -0.14 -14.74
N ILE A 113 15.85 0.13 -15.57
CA ILE A 113 15.42 -0.79 -16.64
C ILE A 113 16.58 -1.16 -17.58
N SER A 114 17.46 -0.19 -17.88
CA SER A 114 18.67 -0.39 -18.69
C SER A 114 19.72 -1.30 -18.07
N LYS A 115 19.58 -1.62 -16.77
CA LYS A 115 20.46 -2.48 -15.98
C LYS A 115 19.76 -3.77 -15.50
N THR A 116 18.51 -3.99 -15.90
CA THR A 116 17.74 -5.19 -15.57
C THR A 116 17.86 -6.20 -16.71
N PRO A 117 18.25 -7.46 -16.46
CA PRO A 117 18.34 -8.48 -17.51
C PRO A 117 17.00 -8.70 -18.22
N GLN A 118 17.00 -8.81 -19.55
CA GLN A 118 15.77 -9.01 -20.34
C GLN A 118 14.93 -10.20 -19.85
N LYS A 119 15.58 -11.33 -19.52
CA LYS A 119 14.89 -12.50 -18.95
C LYS A 119 14.07 -12.19 -17.70
N ASN A 120 14.54 -11.27 -16.85
CA ASN A 120 13.81 -10.86 -15.65
C ASN A 120 12.62 -9.97 -16.02
N ILE A 121 12.74 -9.14 -17.05
CA ILE A 121 11.63 -8.35 -17.60
C ILE A 121 10.55 -9.27 -18.18
N ASP A 122 10.95 -10.26 -18.98
CA ASP A 122 10.01 -11.20 -19.60
C ASP A 122 9.24 -12.02 -18.55
N GLU A 123 9.93 -12.49 -17.50
CA GLU A 123 9.29 -13.24 -16.41
C GLU A 123 8.42 -12.33 -15.52
N MET A 124 8.85 -11.08 -15.27
CA MET A 124 8.00 -10.08 -14.62
C MET A 124 6.69 -9.87 -15.40
N GLU A 125 6.76 -9.71 -16.72
CA GLU A 125 5.56 -9.49 -17.56
C GLU A 125 4.61 -10.68 -17.56
N LYS A 126 5.14 -11.90 -17.58
CA LYS A 126 4.35 -13.12 -17.43
C LYS A 126 3.62 -13.15 -16.08
N LEU A 127 4.31 -12.82 -14.99
CA LEU A 127 3.69 -12.79 -13.65
C LEU A 127 2.69 -11.63 -13.52
N PHE A 128 2.97 -10.45 -14.06
CA PHE A 128 2.02 -9.35 -14.12
C PHE A 128 0.74 -9.72 -14.87
N THR A 129 0.86 -10.46 -15.98
CA THR A 129 -0.30 -10.96 -16.72
C THR A 129 -1.16 -11.90 -15.87
N GLN A 130 -0.53 -12.83 -15.14
CA GLN A 130 -1.25 -13.74 -14.22
C GLN A 130 -1.90 -12.97 -13.06
N SER A 131 -1.16 -12.07 -12.41
CA SER A 131 -1.67 -11.25 -11.32
C SER A 131 -2.85 -10.39 -11.77
N ARG A 132 -2.74 -9.74 -12.93
CA ARG A 132 -3.79 -8.90 -13.49
C ARG A 132 -5.07 -9.69 -13.74
N ALA A 133 -5.00 -10.93 -14.21
CA ALA A 133 -6.19 -11.78 -14.39
C ALA A 133 -6.93 -12.03 -13.07
N GLU A 134 -6.20 -12.32 -11.98
CA GLU A 134 -6.79 -12.51 -10.64
C GLU A 134 -7.40 -11.21 -10.10
N LEU A 135 -6.69 -10.09 -10.24
CA LEU A 135 -7.15 -8.78 -9.77
C LEU A 135 -8.36 -8.28 -10.55
N ILE A 136 -8.40 -8.44 -11.87
CA ILE A 136 -9.58 -8.11 -12.69
C ILE A 136 -10.77 -8.96 -12.29
N SER A 137 -10.57 -10.26 -12.07
CA SER A 137 -11.63 -11.14 -11.58
C SER A 137 -12.19 -10.66 -10.25
N SER A 138 -11.33 -10.14 -9.36
CA SER A 138 -11.77 -9.61 -8.06
C SER A 138 -12.59 -8.31 -8.15
N LEU A 139 -12.49 -7.53 -9.23
CA LEU A 139 -13.22 -6.25 -9.37
C LEU A 139 -14.74 -6.44 -9.31
N TYR A 140 -15.23 -7.62 -9.72
CA TYR A 140 -16.67 -7.92 -9.79
C TYR A 140 -17.21 -8.65 -8.56
N LEU A 141 -16.38 -8.90 -7.55
CA LEU A 141 -16.73 -9.72 -6.39
C LEU A 141 -17.03 -8.90 -5.11
N THR A 142 -16.97 -7.58 -5.20
CA THR A 142 -17.24 -6.67 -4.06
C THR A 142 -17.74 -5.32 -4.58
N LYS A 143 -18.41 -4.51 -3.75
CA LYS A 143 -19.00 -3.23 -4.17
C LYS A 143 -17.95 -2.12 -4.34
N LYS A 144 -16.86 -2.20 -3.58
CA LYS A 144 -15.77 -1.20 -3.59
C LYS A 144 -14.41 -1.91 -3.69
N PRO A 145 -13.98 -2.38 -4.87
CA PRO A 145 -12.75 -3.16 -5.05
C PRO A 145 -11.48 -2.28 -5.01
N TYR A 146 -11.41 -1.36 -4.05
CA TYR A 146 -10.36 -0.33 -3.95
C TYR A 146 -8.96 -0.92 -3.92
N LEU A 147 -8.75 -1.97 -3.12
CA LEU A 147 -7.42 -2.57 -2.99
C LEU A 147 -7.01 -3.30 -4.28
N SER A 148 -7.96 -3.87 -5.02
CA SER A 148 -7.68 -4.46 -6.34
C SER A 148 -7.21 -3.40 -7.34
N VAL A 149 -7.88 -2.24 -7.38
CA VAL A 149 -7.48 -1.08 -8.20
C VAL A 149 -6.08 -0.59 -7.80
N PHE A 150 -5.79 -0.49 -6.50
CA PHE A 150 -4.45 -0.14 -6.00
C PHE A 150 -3.35 -1.09 -6.49
N HIS A 151 -3.64 -2.40 -6.51
CA HIS A 151 -2.68 -3.40 -6.99
C HIS A 151 -2.56 -3.43 -8.53
N LEU A 152 -3.65 -3.19 -9.27
CA LEU A 152 -3.63 -3.03 -10.72
C LEU A 152 -2.81 -1.81 -11.14
N LEU A 153 -2.96 -0.68 -10.44
CA LEU A 153 -2.21 0.55 -10.71
C LEU A 153 -0.70 0.33 -10.60
N ASP A 154 -0.27 -0.50 -9.65
CA ASP A 154 1.13 -0.86 -9.51
C ASP A 154 1.65 -1.72 -10.66
N ILE A 155 0.80 -2.57 -11.25
CA ILE A 155 1.14 -3.33 -12.45
C ILE A 155 1.26 -2.39 -13.64
N ALA A 156 0.32 -1.46 -13.81
CA ALA A 156 0.36 -0.45 -14.87
C ALA A 156 1.66 0.38 -14.79
N LYS A 157 2.04 0.84 -13.59
CA LYS A 157 3.34 1.48 -13.36
C LYS A 157 4.51 0.60 -13.77
N GLY A 158 4.52 -0.68 -13.37
CA GLY A 158 5.60 -1.61 -13.72
C GLY A 158 5.77 -1.82 -15.23
N ARG A 159 4.69 -1.64 -15.99
CA ARG A 159 4.64 -1.73 -17.45
C ARG A 159 4.92 -0.42 -18.18
N GLY A 160 4.98 0.71 -17.46
CA GLY A 160 4.99 2.03 -18.08
C GLY A 160 3.69 2.34 -18.84
N ASP A 161 2.56 1.76 -18.42
CA ASP A 161 1.24 2.01 -19.02
C ASP A 161 0.58 3.20 -18.33
N ASP A 162 0.95 4.41 -18.74
CA ASP A 162 0.49 5.66 -18.14
C ASP A 162 -1.04 5.87 -18.30
N GLU A 163 -1.61 5.38 -19.41
CA GLU A 163 -3.04 5.49 -19.67
C GLU A 163 -3.86 4.61 -18.70
N ASP A 164 -3.46 3.34 -18.52
CA ASP A 164 -4.11 2.45 -17.54
C ASP A 164 -3.88 2.96 -16.12
N ALA A 165 -2.67 3.46 -15.81
CA ALA A 165 -2.36 4.06 -14.51
C ALA A 165 -3.26 5.27 -14.20
N GLN A 166 -3.46 6.17 -15.16
CA GLN A 166 -4.35 7.31 -14.99
C GLN A 166 -5.82 6.88 -14.80
N LYS A 167 -6.31 5.91 -15.59
CA LYS A 167 -7.68 5.40 -15.46
C LYS A 167 -7.92 4.80 -14.07
N LEU A 168 -7.04 3.91 -13.62
CA LEU A 168 -7.12 3.26 -12.31
C LEU A 168 -7.03 4.28 -11.16
N HIS A 169 -6.19 5.30 -11.32
CA HIS A 169 -6.12 6.40 -10.37
C HIS A 169 -7.46 7.15 -10.23
N LEU A 170 -8.08 7.51 -11.36
CA LEU A 170 -9.36 8.21 -11.37
C LEU A 170 -10.50 7.34 -10.82
N GLU A 171 -10.50 6.05 -11.09
CA GLU A 171 -11.47 5.10 -10.52
C GLU A 171 -11.36 5.02 -8.99
N ALA A 172 -10.14 4.94 -8.46
CA ALA A 172 -9.92 4.93 -7.02
C ALA A 172 -10.38 6.24 -6.35
N ASN A 173 -10.13 7.40 -6.99
CA ASN A 173 -10.61 8.70 -6.50
C ASN A 173 -12.14 8.76 -6.47
N LYS A 174 -12.83 8.15 -7.44
CA LYS A 174 -14.30 8.05 -7.42
C LYS A 174 -14.79 7.16 -6.28
N MET A 175 -14.11 6.03 -6.01
CA MET A 175 -14.46 5.12 -4.92
C MET A 175 -14.21 5.73 -3.54
N LEU A 176 -13.11 6.46 -3.39
CA LEU A 176 -12.65 7.05 -2.13
C LEU A 176 -11.95 8.39 -2.43
N PRO A 177 -12.66 9.53 -2.40
CA PRO A 177 -12.09 10.83 -2.79
C PRO A 177 -10.85 11.26 -2.00
N ASN A 178 -10.86 10.98 -0.69
CA ASN A 178 -9.75 11.28 0.22
C ASN A 178 -8.74 10.13 0.35
N ASN A 179 -8.70 9.23 -0.63
CA ASN A 179 -7.72 8.15 -0.63
C ASN A 179 -6.30 8.72 -0.70
N ARG A 180 -5.40 8.09 0.02
CA ARG A 180 -3.99 8.45 0.08
C ARG A 180 -3.12 7.36 -0.54
N LEU A 181 -3.51 6.09 -0.42
CA LEU A 181 -2.73 4.97 -0.96
C LEU A 181 -2.59 5.00 -2.48
N VAL A 182 -3.71 5.12 -3.20
CA VAL A 182 -3.69 5.18 -4.67
C VAL A 182 -3.07 6.49 -5.15
N ARG A 183 -3.34 7.63 -4.50
CA ARG A 183 -2.64 8.88 -4.81
C ARG A 183 -1.14 8.75 -4.69
N ALA A 184 -0.62 8.22 -3.58
CA ALA A 184 0.81 7.97 -3.41
C ALA A 184 1.37 6.97 -4.44
N ARG A 185 0.58 5.96 -4.82
CA ARG A 185 0.97 4.96 -5.83
C ARG A 185 1.06 5.56 -7.24
N TYR A 186 0.09 6.39 -7.63
CA TYR A 186 0.10 7.12 -8.89
C TYR A 186 1.21 8.16 -8.90
N PHE A 187 1.42 8.86 -7.78
CA PHE A 187 2.47 9.86 -7.65
C PHE A 187 3.87 9.30 -7.95
N ALA A 188 4.14 8.04 -7.60
CA ALA A 188 5.38 7.37 -7.92
C ALA A 188 5.62 7.19 -9.44
N THR A 189 4.57 7.20 -10.29
CA THR A 189 4.76 7.17 -11.74
C THR A 189 5.28 8.50 -12.29
N LEU A 190 5.16 9.59 -11.51
CA LEU A 190 5.61 10.94 -11.87
C LEU A 190 7.06 11.20 -11.46
N GLU A 191 7.72 10.27 -10.80
CA GLU A 191 9.14 10.40 -10.45
C GLU A 191 10.01 10.44 -11.73
N PRO A 192 11.10 11.23 -11.75
CA PRO A 192 11.96 11.35 -12.94
C PRO A 192 12.48 10.02 -13.49
N ARG A 193 12.75 9.04 -12.62
CA ARG A 193 13.23 7.70 -13.01
C ARG A 193 12.22 6.88 -13.82
N TRP A 194 10.95 7.30 -13.84
CA TRP A 194 9.85 6.68 -14.57
C TRP A 194 9.36 7.55 -15.75
N GLY A 195 10.13 8.55 -16.18
CA GLY A 195 9.77 9.44 -17.27
C GLY A 195 8.99 10.69 -16.85
N GLY A 196 8.72 10.85 -15.55
CA GLY A 196 8.10 12.03 -14.98
C GLY A 196 9.08 13.18 -14.71
N SER A 197 8.70 14.09 -13.81
CA SER A 197 9.56 15.21 -13.39
C SER A 197 9.08 15.82 -12.07
N TYR A 198 9.97 16.50 -11.34
CA TYR A 198 9.58 17.24 -10.12
C TYR A 198 8.54 18.33 -10.39
N LYS A 199 8.49 18.88 -11.61
CA LYS A 199 7.44 19.81 -12.04
C LYS A 199 6.08 19.11 -12.09
N LEU A 200 5.99 17.94 -12.73
CA LEU A 200 4.75 17.15 -12.79
C LEU A 200 4.30 16.72 -11.40
N MET A 201 5.24 16.35 -10.53
CA MET A 201 4.95 16.04 -9.12
C MET A 201 4.37 17.26 -8.37
N GLU A 202 4.95 18.45 -8.55
CA GLU A 202 4.43 19.67 -7.94
C GLU A 202 3.03 20.04 -8.47
N GLU A 203 2.82 19.92 -9.78
CA GLU A 203 1.51 20.11 -10.41
C GLU A 203 0.46 19.16 -9.84
N TYR A 204 0.82 17.88 -9.65
CA TYR A 204 -0.06 16.89 -9.05
C TYR A 204 -0.39 17.21 -7.58
N ILE A 205 0.60 17.60 -6.77
CA ILE A 205 0.36 18.05 -5.38
C ILE A 205 -0.62 19.24 -5.36
N ASN A 206 -0.46 20.19 -6.28
CA ASN A 206 -1.34 21.34 -6.38
C ASN A 206 -2.76 20.95 -6.84
N SER A 207 -2.90 19.97 -7.74
CA SER A 207 -4.21 19.40 -8.09
C SER A 207 -4.86 18.73 -6.89
N ALA A 208 -4.12 17.88 -6.15
CA ALA A 208 -4.61 17.21 -4.97
C ALA A 208 -5.11 18.20 -3.89
N LYS A 209 -4.39 19.32 -3.69
CA LYS A 209 -4.83 20.41 -2.79
C LYS A 209 -6.17 21.00 -3.25
N LYS A 210 -6.33 21.28 -4.55
CA LYS A 210 -7.58 21.82 -5.13
C LYS A 210 -8.74 20.82 -5.06
N GLU A 211 -8.46 19.53 -5.17
CA GLU A 211 -9.43 18.44 -5.04
C GLU A 211 -9.87 18.20 -3.58
N GLY A 212 -9.27 18.90 -2.61
CA GLY A 212 -9.65 18.80 -1.19
C GLY A 212 -9.04 17.62 -0.45
N VAL A 213 -7.94 17.03 -0.95
CA VAL A 213 -7.18 16.01 -0.22
C VAL A 213 -6.71 16.59 1.11
N ASP A 214 -6.89 15.83 2.19
CA ASP A 214 -6.53 16.29 3.53
C ASP A 214 -5.02 16.55 3.69
N GLN A 215 -4.68 17.33 4.72
CA GLN A 215 -3.31 17.78 4.96
C GLN A 215 -2.31 16.62 5.15
N ILE A 216 -2.75 15.47 5.69
CA ILE A 216 -1.89 14.30 5.86
C ILE A 216 -1.57 13.69 4.50
N GLY A 217 -2.56 13.54 3.63
CA GLY A 217 -2.36 13.09 2.24
C GLY A 217 -1.42 14.01 1.46
N ILE A 218 -1.55 15.33 1.63
CA ILE A 218 -0.63 16.30 1.02
C ILE A 218 0.80 16.12 1.55
N TRP A 219 0.99 16.00 2.87
CA TRP A 219 2.33 15.75 3.42
C TRP A 219 2.93 14.43 2.94
N GLN A 220 2.13 13.40 2.69
CA GLN A 220 2.62 12.13 2.13
C GLN A 220 3.22 12.34 0.73
N LEU A 221 2.52 13.05 -0.15
CA LEU A 221 3.01 13.35 -1.49
C LEU A 221 4.28 14.21 -1.43
N GLU A 222 4.31 15.25 -0.58
CA GLU A 222 5.49 16.08 -0.38
C GLU A 222 6.68 15.26 0.15
N ALA A 223 6.46 14.37 1.11
CA ALA A 223 7.52 13.51 1.67
C ALA A 223 8.10 12.55 0.62
N ILE A 224 7.25 11.94 -0.22
CA ILE A 224 7.68 11.07 -1.31
C ILE A 224 8.55 11.86 -2.31
N LYS A 225 8.11 13.08 -2.67
CA LYS A 225 8.88 13.96 -3.56
C LYS A 225 10.27 14.26 -3.00
N PHE A 226 10.34 14.68 -1.72
CA PHE A 226 11.62 14.96 -1.07
C PHE A 226 12.51 13.71 -0.94
N ASN A 227 11.94 12.53 -0.71
CA ASN A 227 12.72 11.30 -0.68
C ASN A 227 13.34 10.98 -2.05
N ASP A 228 12.59 11.16 -3.14
CA ASP A 228 13.14 10.97 -4.49
C ASP A 228 14.21 12.03 -4.82
N GLN A 229 13.98 13.31 -4.50
CA GLN A 229 14.98 14.38 -4.65
C GLN A 229 16.27 14.07 -3.89
N GLY A 230 16.14 13.61 -2.63
CA GLY A 230 17.27 13.23 -1.80
C GLY A 230 18.05 12.04 -2.40
N LEU A 231 17.35 11.04 -2.92
CA LEU A 231 17.97 9.90 -3.60
C LEU A 231 18.72 10.33 -4.87
N THR A 232 18.11 11.18 -5.71
CA THR A 232 18.78 11.72 -6.89
C THR A 232 20.01 12.56 -6.53
N ALA A 233 19.94 13.39 -5.51
CA ALA A 233 21.09 14.15 -5.02
C ALA A 233 22.19 13.22 -4.49
N TRP A 234 21.82 12.16 -3.77
CA TRP A 234 22.75 11.17 -3.25
C TRP A 234 23.47 10.40 -4.36
N GLU A 235 22.74 9.92 -5.38
CA GLU A 235 23.30 9.26 -6.56
C GLU A 235 24.28 10.17 -7.32
N ASN A 236 24.00 11.48 -7.34
CA ASN A 236 24.87 12.51 -7.91
C ASN A 236 26.01 12.97 -6.98
N LYS A 237 26.19 12.31 -5.83
CA LYS A 237 27.20 12.64 -4.79
C LYS A 237 27.06 14.05 -4.21
N ASN A 238 25.90 14.70 -4.37
CA ASN A 238 25.58 15.96 -3.72
C ASN A 238 24.99 15.67 -2.32
N TYR A 239 25.86 15.30 -1.39
CA TYR A 239 25.45 14.88 -0.05
C TYR A 239 24.75 15.98 0.77
N VAL A 240 25.08 17.26 0.51
CA VAL A 240 24.44 18.39 1.20
C VAL A 240 22.97 18.50 0.80
N ALA A 241 22.67 18.46 -0.50
CA ALA A 241 21.30 18.47 -0.99
C ALA A 241 20.55 17.19 -0.56
N ALA A 242 21.19 16.02 -0.70
CA ALA A 242 20.61 14.75 -0.27
C ALA A 242 20.17 14.77 1.19
N HIS A 243 21.04 15.25 2.08
CA HIS A 243 20.75 15.37 3.50
C HIS A 243 19.57 16.32 3.77
N SER A 244 19.56 17.50 3.13
CA SER A 244 18.47 18.47 3.26
C SER A 244 17.11 17.88 2.84
N ASP A 245 17.06 17.21 1.69
CA ASP A 245 15.83 16.65 1.16
C ASP A 245 15.35 15.44 1.98
N PHE A 246 16.25 14.55 2.39
CA PHE A 246 15.88 13.43 3.27
C PHE A 246 15.36 13.91 4.63
N LEU A 247 15.94 14.96 5.22
CA LEU A 247 15.40 15.56 6.43
C LEU A 247 14.03 16.19 6.21
N ALA A 248 13.80 16.83 5.06
CA ALA A 248 12.48 17.34 4.72
C ALA A 248 11.45 16.19 4.67
N ALA A 249 11.78 15.07 4.01
CA ALA A 249 10.92 13.88 3.94
C ALA A 249 10.60 13.30 5.34
N LEU A 250 11.61 13.08 6.17
CA LEU A 250 11.43 12.51 7.52
C LEU A 250 10.64 13.45 8.46
N ASN A 251 10.83 14.77 8.34
CA ASN A 251 10.05 15.73 9.11
C ASN A 251 8.57 15.73 8.75
N ARG A 252 8.20 15.44 7.48
CA ARG A 252 6.80 15.22 7.09
C ARG A 252 6.30 13.89 7.63
N ALA A 253 7.09 12.83 7.51
CA ALA A 253 6.74 11.50 8.03
C ALA A 253 6.38 11.51 9.52
N LYS A 254 7.13 12.26 10.34
CA LYS A 254 6.82 12.45 11.76
C LYS A 254 5.43 13.03 12.02
N ARG A 255 4.94 13.89 11.13
CA ARG A 255 3.59 14.49 11.22
C ARG A 255 2.49 13.56 10.72
N ILE A 256 2.83 12.64 9.83
CA ILE A 256 1.92 11.65 9.23
C ILE A 256 1.69 10.47 10.20
N GLY A 257 2.76 9.95 10.80
CA GLY A 257 2.71 8.79 11.69
C GLY A 257 2.35 7.47 10.97
N GLY A 258 2.03 6.45 11.76
CA GLY A 258 1.70 5.11 11.26
C GLY A 258 2.88 4.45 10.54
N THR A 259 2.59 3.59 9.55
CA THR A 259 3.61 2.84 8.80
C THR A 259 4.15 3.57 7.56
N PHE A 260 3.83 4.85 7.40
CA PHE A 260 4.14 5.59 6.16
C PHE A 260 5.65 5.65 5.90
N ARG A 261 6.41 5.87 6.98
CA ARG A 261 7.85 6.04 6.91
C ARG A 261 8.54 4.78 6.39
N GLU A 262 8.19 3.63 6.95
CA GLU A 262 8.72 2.31 6.58
C GLU A 262 8.28 1.92 5.16
N ASP A 263 7.08 2.34 4.75
CA ASP A 263 6.52 1.97 3.45
C ASP A 263 7.10 2.77 2.28
N TYR A 264 7.54 4.02 2.51
CA TYR A 264 7.88 4.95 1.43
C TYR A 264 9.27 5.60 1.53
N LEU A 265 9.90 5.64 2.71
CA LEU A 265 11.08 6.48 2.95
C LEU A 265 12.36 5.70 3.30
N HIS A 266 12.46 4.44 2.87
CA HIS A 266 13.63 3.59 3.18
C HIS A 266 14.97 4.26 2.87
N GLN A 267 15.09 5.01 1.75
CA GLN A 267 16.35 5.66 1.39
C GLN A 267 16.69 6.82 2.32
N ALA A 268 15.72 7.65 2.70
CA ALA A 268 15.92 8.70 3.70
C ALA A 268 16.34 8.12 5.04
N GLU A 269 15.71 7.03 5.48
CA GLU A 269 16.09 6.34 6.72
C GLU A 269 17.51 5.79 6.64
N GLU A 270 17.83 5.08 5.57
CA GLU A 270 19.16 4.49 5.37
C GLU A 270 20.24 5.58 5.40
N PHE A 271 20.04 6.67 4.68
CA PHE A 271 20.99 7.77 4.63
C PHE A 271 21.14 8.47 5.99
N VAL A 272 20.03 8.94 6.57
CA VAL A 272 20.09 9.78 7.77
C VAL A 272 20.54 8.97 8.99
N CYS A 273 20.11 7.71 9.09
CA CYS A 273 20.40 6.90 10.26
C CYS A 273 21.71 6.16 10.23
N LYS A 274 22.13 5.69 9.06
CA LYS A 274 23.36 4.90 8.95
C LYS A 274 24.55 5.76 8.52
N LEU A 275 24.33 6.79 7.70
CA LEU A 275 25.42 7.54 7.07
C LEU A 275 25.63 8.92 7.68
N SER A 276 24.57 9.67 8.02
CA SER A 276 24.72 11.01 8.64
C SER A 276 24.70 11.00 10.17
N HIS A 277 24.44 9.84 10.80
CA HIS A 277 24.48 9.62 12.25
C HIS A 277 23.61 10.60 13.06
N GLN A 278 22.36 10.84 12.63
CA GLN A 278 21.41 11.68 13.38
C GLN A 278 20.37 10.82 14.12
N PRO A 279 20.68 10.33 15.34
CA PRO A 279 19.88 9.32 16.04
C PRO A 279 18.48 9.79 16.42
N GLU A 280 18.23 11.10 16.49
CA GLU A 280 16.90 11.67 16.75
C GLU A 280 15.87 11.34 15.66
N TYR A 281 16.35 10.99 14.46
CA TYR A 281 15.51 10.50 13.38
C TYR A 281 15.45 8.98 13.32
N CYS A 282 16.13 8.22 14.17
CA CYS A 282 16.38 6.77 13.94
C CYS A 282 15.57 5.82 14.81
N LYS A 283 14.37 6.25 15.19
CA LYS A 283 13.39 5.50 15.97
C LYS A 283 12.02 5.61 15.35
#